data_AF-A0A8S2LZP0-F1
#
_entry.id   AF-A0A8S2LZP0-F1
#
_cell.length_a   1.000
_cell.length_b   1.000
_cell.length_c   1.000
_cell.angle_alpha   90.00
_cell.angle_beta   90.00
_cell.angle_gamma   90.00
#
_symmetry.space_group_name_H-M   'P 1'
#
loop_
_entity.id
_entity.type
_entity.pdbx_description
1 polymer ?
#
loop_
_entity_poly.entity_id
_entity_poly.type
_entity_poly.pdbx_seq_one_letter_code
_entity_poly.pdbx_strand_id
1 'polypeptide(L)'
;MFGIFLRYMDYEDYDHIVPAIGIRYKTENEFDPEDVIIYYDLYKKKVFEGILNENKMGSTREFTRAKKYAGNAWIPLDIDYGIAITGILDENQVTLPVRLSVSAWNEPNPAFHEDPIEMDGTVTVYNLTIGNTYILLRYSSHRKVPTKGDVDVFLRSRFDEKHIFMADDTTYVYQDTKKIPSTGCVYYRCIPMPGDGNAT
;
A
#
# COMPACT_ATOMS: atom_id res chain seq x y z
N MET A 1 -10.22 -2.49 2.31
CA MET A 1 -9.98 -1.23 1.58
C MET A 1 -10.64 -1.38 0.23
N PHE A 2 -11.64 -0.55 -0.06
CA PHE A 2 -12.27 -0.54 -1.39
C PHE A 2 -11.55 0.50 -2.23
N GLY A 3 -11.28 0.19 -3.50
CA GLY A 3 -10.73 1.15 -4.45
C GLY A 3 -11.87 1.76 -5.25
N ILE A 4 -12.04 3.07 -5.18
CA ILE A 4 -12.94 3.77 -6.11
C ILE A 4 -12.17 4.01 -7.40
N PHE A 5 -12.78 3.72 -8.54
CA PHE A 5 -12.15 3.79 -9.84
C PHE A 5 -12.82 4.85 -10.70
N LEU A 6 -12.05 5.83 -11.16
CA LEU A 6 -12.51 6.88 -12.07
C LEU A 6 -11.97 6.58 -13.46
N ARG A 7 -12.78 5.97 -14.34
CA ARG A 7 -12.40 5.71 -15.74
C ARG A 7 -12.85 6.83 -16.65
N TYR A 8 -11.96 7.25 -17.56
CA TYR A 8 -12.28 8.11 -18.72
C TYR A 8 -12.80 9.52 -18.40
N MET A 9 -11.97 10.32 -17.74
CA MET A 9 -12.00 11.75 -18.04
C MET A 9 -11.17 11.98 -19.31
N ASP A 10 -11.56 12.89 -20.21
CA ASP A 10 -10.70 13.41 -21.31
C ASP A 10 -9.54 14.28 -20.73
N TYR A 11 -8.97 13.84 -19.60
CA TYR A 11 -7.76 14.36 -18.98
C TYR A 11 -6.68 13.30 -19.18
N GLU A 12 -5.47 13.72 -19.51
CA GLU A 12 -4.30 12.84 -19.63
C GLU A 12 -3.87 12.21 -18.29
N ASP A 13 -4.63 12.44 -17.23
CA ASP A 13 -4.32 12.02 -15.87
C ASP A 13 -4.92 10.65 -15.51
N TYR A 14 -4.04 9.88 -14.87
CA TYR A 14 -4.16 8.53 -14.32
C TYR A 14 -5.54 8.15 -13.75
N ASP A 15 -5.89 6.86 -13.87
CA ASP A 15 -6.96 6.24 -13.07
C ASP A 15 -6.58 6.34 -11.57
N HIS A 16 -7.37 7.07 -10.77
CA HIS A 16 -7.11 7.27 -9.35
C HIS A 16 -7.83 6.23 -8.49
N ILE A 17 -7.09 5.54 -7.62
CA ILE A 17 -7.64 4.66 -6.58
C ILE A 17 -7.66 5.44 -5.26
N VAL A 18 -8.84 5.77 -4.75
CA VAL A 18 -8.97 6.35 -3.40
C VAL A 18 -9.33 5.27 -2.37
N PRO A 19 -8.66 5.23 -1.21
CA PRO A 19 -8.95 4.24 -0.18
C PRO A 19 -10.22 4.63 0.58
N ALA A 20 -11.25 3.79 0.49
CA ALA A 20 -12.34 3.80 1.45
C ALA A 20 -11.87 3.18 2.77
N ILE A 21 -12.03 3.93 3.86
CA ILE A 21 -11.58 3.59 5.22
C ILE A 21 -12.73 3.25 6.17
N GLY A 22 -13.97 3.42 5.73
CA GLY A 22 -15.14 3.05 6.52
C GLY A 22 -16.43 3.19 5.74
N ILE A 23 -17.49 2.59 6.28
CA ILE A 23 -18.87 2.75 5.84
C ILE A 23 -19.70 2.97 7.10
N ARG A 24 -20.56 3.98 7.09
CA ARG A 24 -21.62 4.18 8.08
C ARG A 24 -22.91 3.75 7.42
N TYR A 25 -23.46 2.64 7.92
CA TYR A 25 -24.66 2.01 7.38
C TYR A 25 -25.84 2.15 8.33
N LYS A 26 -27.06 2.16 7.77
CA LYS A 26 -28.29 2.14 8.57
C LYS A 26 -28.75 0.74 8.92
N THR A 27 -28.69 -0.17 7.95
CA THR A 27 -29.15 -1.56 8.08
C THR A 27 -27.98 -2.49 7.78
N GLU A 28 -27.81 -3.51 8.62
CA GLU A 28 -26.75 -4.49 8.43
C GLU A 28 -27.12 -5.45 7.28
N ASN A 29 -26.20 -5.68 6.35
CA ASN A 29 -26.35 -6.58 5.19
C ASN A 29 -27.39 -6.17 4.12
N GLU A 30 -27.88 -4.94 4.15
CA GLU A 30 -28.75 -4.37 3.11
C GLU A 30 -28.16 -3.04 2.63
N PHE A 31 -28.24 -2.76 1.33
CA PHE A 31 -27.84 -1.48 0.78
C PHE A 31 -28.91 -0.42 1.09
N ASP A 32 -28.54 0.66 1.79
CA ASP A 32 -29.39 1.84 1.93
C ASP A 32 -28.77 3.01 1.13
N PRO A 33 -29.55 3.70 0.26
CA PRO A 33 -29.03 4.80 -0.54
C PRO A 33 -28.55 6.00 0.30
N GLU A 34 -28.85 6.08 1.58
CA GLU A 34 -28.33 7.09 2.50
C GLU A 34 -27.09 6.63 3.29
N ASP A 35 -26.59 5.42 3.05
CA ASP A 35 -25.34 4.95 3.63
C ASP A 35 -24.18 5.88 3.21
N VAL A 36 -23.20 6.02 4.11
CA VAL A 36 -22.10 6.97 3.93
C VAL A 36 -20.78 6.22 3.82
N ILE A 37 -20.07 6.42 2.71
CA ILE A 37 -18.68 5.98 2.57
C ILE A 37 -17.74 7.04 3.15
N ILE A 38 -16.74 6.56 3.89
CA ILE A 38 -15.69 7.37 4.51
C ILE A 38 -14.39 7.07 3.76
N TYR A 39 -13.72 8.08 3.22
CA TYR A 39 -12.55 7.90 2.35
C TYR A 39 -11.53 9.05 2.46
N TYR A 40 -10.33 8.83 1.92
CA TYR A 40 -9.35 9.88 1.67
C TYR A 40 -9.35 10.24 0.18
N ASP A 41 -9.39 11.53 -0.16
CA ASP A 41 -9.31 11.98 -1.56
C ASP A 41 -7.87 12.00 -2.12
N LEU A 42 -6.87 11.67 -1.29
CA LEU A 42 -5.43 11.73 -1.58
C LEU A 42 -4.88 13.13 -1.89
N TYR A 43 -5.71 14.16 -1.90
CA TYR A 43 -5.32 15.55 -2.16
C TYR A 43 -5.29 16.40 -0.88
N LYS A 44 -6.13 16.09 0.10
CA LYS A 44 -6.27 16.87 1.34
C LYS A 44 -6.01 15.98 2.54
N LYS A 45 -5.32 16.55 3.55
CA LYS A 45 -5.08 15.92 4.86
C LYS A 45 -6.34 15.90 5.73
N LYS A 46 -7.43 15.33 5.22
CA LYS A 46 -8.68 15.17 5.95
C LYS A 46 -9.46 13.98 5.43
N VAL A 47 -10.36 13.49 6.27
CA VAL A 47 -11.34 12.46 5.90
C VAL A 47 -12.52 13.11 5.18
N PHE A 48 -13.05 12.41 4.18
CA PHE A 48 -14.24 12.80 3.43
C PHE A 48 -15.36 11.79 3.65
N GLU A 49 -16.59 12.28 3.54
CA GLU A 49 -17.81 11.50 3.60
C GLU A 49 -18.62 11.71 2.31
N GLY A 50 -19.12 10.61 1.72
CA GLY A 50 -19.98 10.63 0.55
C GLY A 50 -21.20 9.74 0.75
N ILE A 51 -22.37 10.22 0.34
CA ILE A 51 -23.61 9.42 0.37
C ILE A 51 -23.60 8.44 -0.81
N LEU A 52 -23.85 7.16 -0.54
CA LEU A 52 -23.96 6.08 -1.51
C LEU A 52 -25.34 6.08 -2.16
N ASN A 53 -25.72 7.16 -2.86
CA ASN A 53 -26.93 7.16 -3.69
C ASN A 53 -26.62 7.19 -5.18
N GLU A 54 -27.56 6.69 -5.98
CA GLU A 54 -27.53 6.65 -7.45
C GLU A 54 -27.27 8.03 -8.11
N ASN A 55 -27.59 9.12 -7.41
CA ASN A 55 -27.45 10.49 -7.90
C ASN A 55 -26.07 11.11 -7.61
N LYS A 56 -25.33 10.58 -6.63
CA LYS A 56 -23.99 11.06 -6.21
C LYS A 56 -22.88 10.04 -6.46
N MET A 57 -23.23 8.77 -6.62
CA MET A 57 -22.39 7.64 -7.03
C MET A 57 -23.16 6.76 -8.02
N GLY A 58 -23.53 7.34 -9.16
CA GLY A 58 -24.20 6.63 -10.24
C GLY A 58 -23.29 5.61 -10.92
N SER A 59 -23.86 4.44 -11.21
CA SER A 59 -23.25 3.42 -12.06
C SER A 59 -23.54 3.69 -13.51
N THR A 60 -22.62 4.33 -14.23
CA THR A 60 -22.71 4.31 -15.67
C THR A 60 -21.33 4.26 -16.28
N ARG A 61 -21.00 3.12 -16.90
CA ARG A 61 -20.00 3.04 -17.99
C ARG A 61 -20.38 3.93 -19.21
N GLU A 62 -21.47 4.69 -19.13
CA GLU A 62 -22.00 5.54 -20.20
C GLU A 62 -21.88 7.05 -19.93
N PHE A 63 -20.83 7.53 -19.25
CA PHE A 63 -20.55 8.97 -19.28
C PHE A 63 -19.89 9.35 -20.61
N THR A 64 -20.74 9.60 -21.61
CA THR A 64 -20.37 10.24 -22.87
C THR A 64 -19.96 11.69 -22.60
N ARG A 65 -18.64 11.97 -22.49
CA ARG A 65 -17.92 13.26 -22.72
C ARG A 65 -18.48 14.59 -22.17
N ALA A 66 -19.62 14.63 -21.51
CA ALA A 66 -20.43 15.83 -21.38
C ALA A 66 -20.97 15.95 -19.96
N LYS A 67 -20.08 16.32 -19.03
CA LYS A 67 -20.33 17.35 -18.02
C LYS A 67 -19.17 17.42 -17.04
N LYS A 68 -18.50 18.56 -17.08
CA LYS A 68 -17.43 19.02 -16.20
C LYS A 68 -18.00 19.19 -14.78
N TYR A 69 -17.81 18.22 -13.90
CA TYR A 69 -18.08 18.41 -12.46
C TYR A 69 -16.93 17.88 -11.60
N ALA A 70 -16.33 18.82 -10.88
CA ALA A 70 -15.38 18.58 -9.82
C ALA A 70 -16.11 18.09 -8.56
N GLY A 71 -15.63 17.01 -7.93
CA GLY A 71 -15.71 16.90 -6.48
C GLY A 71 -16.30 15.63 -5.85
N ASN A 72 -16.84 14.66 -6.59
CA ASN A 72 -17.36 13.42 -5.98
C ASN A 72 -16.71 12.19 -6.62
N ALA A 73 -16.34 11.21 -5.79
CA ALA A 73 -15.85 9.91 -6.24
C ALA A 73 -17.05 9.02 -6.63
N TRP A 74 -16.99 8.36 -7.80
CA TRP A 74 -18.12 7.59 -8.37
C TRP A 74 -17.75 6.10 -8.40
N ILE A 75 -18.61 5.22 -7.88
CA ILE A 75 -18.42 3.76 -7.87
C ILE A 75 -19.53 3.10 -8.70
N PRO A 76 -19.21 2.24 -9.68
CA PRO A 76 -20.24 1.47 -10.38
C PRO A 76 -20.95 0.47 -9.45
N LEU A 77 -22.27 0.40 -9.57
CA LEU A 77 -23.20 -0.41 -8.76
C LEU A 77 -23.22 -1.88 -9.17
N ASP A 78 -22.78 -2.20 -10.40
CA ASP A 78 -22.89 -3.52 -11.04
C ASP A 78 -21.52 -4.21 -11.25
N ILE A 79 -20.45 -3.66 -10.66
CA ILE A 79 -19.09 -4.20 -10.76
C ILE A 79 -18.45 -4.22 -9.38
N ASP A 80 -17.97 -5.40 -8.98
CA ASP A 80 -17.16 -5.54 -7.77
C ASP A 80 -15.76 -4.96 -7.98
N TYR A 81 -15.51 -3.78 -7.42
CA TYR A 81 -14.17 -3.17 -7.30
C TYR A 81 -13.50 -3.48 -5.94
N GLY A 82 -14.02 -4.45 -5.21
CA GLY A 82 -13.44 -4.91 -3.96
C GLY A 82 -12.06 -5.51 -4.18
N ILE A 83 -11.00 -4.73 -3.93
CA ILE A 83 -9.64 -5.27 -3.83
C ILE A 83 -9.47 -5.78 -2.41
N ALA A 84 -9.46 -7.10 -2.24
CA ALA A 84 -8.99 -7.70 -1.00
C ALA A 84 -7.47 -7.52 -0.91
N ILE A 85 -7.02 -6.57 -0.07
CA ILE A 85 -5.61 -6.53 0.34
C ILE A 85 -5.43 -7.60 1.39
N THR A 86 -4.94 -8.76 0.96
CA THR A 86 -4.64 -9.91 1.82
C THR A 86 -3.37 -9.71 2.66
N GLY A 87 -2.76 -8.53 2.55
CA GLY A 87 -1.51 -8.18 3.21
C GLY A 87 -0.29 -8.62 2.40
N ILE A 88 0.83 -8.77 3.10
CA ILE A 88 2.06 -9.29 2.55
C ILE A 88 1.92 -10.81 2.43
N LEU A 89 2.03 -11.35 1.22
CA LEU A 89 2.09 -12.81 1.01
C LEU A 89 3.41 -13.35 1.54
N ASP A 90 3.29 -14.11 2.63
CA ASP A 90 4.32 -14.94 3.26
C ASP A 90 3.62 -16.20 3.81
N GLU A 91 3.34 -17.14 2.91
CA GLU A 91 2.49 -18.31 3.21
C GLU A 91 3.01 -19.16 4.37
N ASN A 92 4.33 -19.21 4.57
CA ASN A 92 4.98 -19.98 5.63
C ASN A 92 5.23 -19.15 6.90
N GLN A 93 4.89 -17.85 6.91
CA GLN A 93 5.08 -16.92 8.02
C GLN A 93 6.53 -16.90 8.56
N VAL A 94 7.52 -16.96 7.67
CA VAL A 94 8.94 -16.98 8.03
C VAL A 94 9.56 -15.59 8.14
N THR A 95 8.86 -14.58 7.65
CA THR A 95 9.31 -13.19 7.64
C THR A 95 8.70 -12.40 8.79
N LEU A 96 9.45 -11.43 9.30
CA LEU A 96 9.00 -10.56 10.38
C LEU A 96 8.27 -9.31 9.83
N PRO A 97 7.35 -8.72 10.60
CA PRO A 97 6.68 -7.49 10.20
C PRO A 97 7.67 -6.34 9.98
N VAL A 98 7.49 -5.64 8.87
CA VAL A 98 8.30 -4.49 8.49
C VAL A 98 7.40 -3.31 8.11
N ARG A 99 7.76 -2.12 8.54
CA ARG A 99 7.14 -0.85 8.13
C ARG A 99 8.18 0.03 7.45
N LEU A 100 7.85 0.55 6.27
CA LEU A 100 8.60 1.62 5.62
C LEU A 100 7.92 2.97 5.93
N SER A 101 8.70 3.95 6.34
CA SER A 101 8.32 5.37 6.36
C SER A 101 9.24 6.11 5.40
N VAL A 102 8.73 7.14 4.72
CA VAL A 102 9.50 7.96 3.80
C VAL A 102 9.51 9.43 4.25
N SER A 103 10.57 10.17 3.91
CA SER A 103 10.72 11.56 4.34
C SER A 103 9.79 12.56 3.65
N ALA A 104 9.20 12.19 2.51
CA ALA A 104 8.21 12.99 1.80
C ALA A 104 6.81 12.35 1.87
N TRP A 105 5.79 13.19 1.99
CA TRP A 105 4.39 12.75 2.05
C TRP A 105 3.60 13.11 0.79
N ASN A 106 4.16 13.96 -0.08
CA ASN A 106 3.55 14.42 -1.31
C ASN A 106 4.28 13.82 -2.52
N GLU A 107 3.50 13.34 -3.48
CA GLU A 107 4.00 12.95 -4.80
C GLU A 107 4.14 14.21 -5.66
N PRO A 108 5.20 14.34 -6.48
CA PRO A 108 5.30 15.39 -7.48
C PRO A 108 4.09 15.34 -8.42
N ASN A 109 3.60 16.50 -8.84
CA ASN A 109 2.48 16.58 -9.75
C ASN A 109 2.93 16.55 -11.22
N PRO A 110 2.79 15.40 -11.93
CA PRO A 110 3.23 15.30 -13.32
C PRO A 110 2.42 16.21 -14.26
N ALA A 111 1.17 16.55 -13.92
CA ALA A 111 0.34 17.47 -14.71
C ALA A 111 0.86 18.91 -14.69
N PHE A 112 1.68 19.27 -13.69
CA PHE A 112 2.39 20.55 -13.62
C PHE A 112 3.87 20.43 -14.00
N HIS A 113 4.28 19.32 -14.62
CA HIS A 113 5.66 19.03 -14.99
C HIS A 113 6.63 19.09 -13.79
N GLU A 114 6.18 18.72 -12.60
CA GLU A 114 7.07 18.59 -11.46
C GLU A 114 7.95 17.34 -11.61
N ASP A 115 9.24 17.50 -11.34
CA ASP A 115 10.21 16.43 -11.43
C ASP A 115 10.02 15.40 -10.30
N PRO A 116 10.32 14.09 -10.56
CA PRO A 116 10.40 13.08 -9.52
C PRO A 116 11.31 13.50 -8.37
N ILE A 117 10.92 13.13 -7.15
CA ILE A 117 11.72 13.43 -5.94
C ILE A 117 12.37 12.16 -5.41
N GLU A 118 13.52 12.35 -4.77
CA GLU A 118 14.24 11.30 -4.07
C GLU A 118 13.90 11.36 -2.58
N MET A 119 13.40 10.25 -2.02
CA MET A 119 12.95 10.16 -0.64
C MET A 119 13.93 9.35 0.22
N ASP A 120 14.09 9.74 1.48
CA ASP A 120 14.78 8.92 2.48
C ASP A 120 13.82 7.87 3.02
N GLY A 121 14.24 6.62 3.05
CA GLY A 121 13.48 5.52 3.63
C GLY A 121 13.96 5.18 5.05
N THR A 122 13.04 5.09 6.00
CA THR A 122 13.27 4.51 7.31
C THR A 122 12.46 3.22 7.43
N VAL A 123 13.15 2.11 7.65
CA VAL A 123 12.55 0.78 7.82
C VAL A 123 12.54 0.41 9.29
N THR A 124 11.37 0.09 9.83
CA THR A 124 11.22 -0.44 11.19
C THR A 124 10.82 -1.90 11.13
N VAL A 125 11.60 -2.76 11.76
CA VAL A 125 11.31 -4.19 11.95
C VAL A 125 10.75 -4.40 13.35
N TYR A 126 9.76 -5.29 13.47
CA TYR A 126 9.08 -5.58 14.72
C TYR A 126 9.16 -7.07 15.09
N ASN A 127 8.79 -7.40 16.33
CA ASN A 127 8.72 -8.75 16.88
C ASN A 127 10.06 -9.49 16.84
N LEU A 128 11.15 -8.76 17.05
CA LEU A 128 12.48 -9.34 17.16
C LEU A 128 12.67 -10.01 18.53
N THR A 129 13.50 -11.04 18.54
CA THR A 129 14.02 -11.67 19.76
C THR A 129 15.40 -11.12 20.03
N ILE A 130 15.59 -10.50 21.19
CA ILE A 130 16.88 -9.92 21.60
C ILE A 130 17.96 -11.01 21.60
N GLY A 131 19.12 -10.69 21.05
CA GLY A 131 20.27 -11.59 20.92
C GLY A 131 20.29 -12.41 19.63
N ASN A 132 19.20 -12.45 18.86
CA ASN A 132 19.17 -13.16 17.58
C ASN A 132 19.67 -12.25 16.43
N THR A 133 20.30 -12.86 15.43
CA THR A 133 20.70 -12.20 14.20
C THR A 133 19.60 -12.29 13.16
N TYR A 134 19.41 -11.21 12.43
CA TYR A 134 18.41 -11.07 11.38
C TYR A 134 19.04 -10.51 10.11
N ILE A 135 18.33 -10.72 8.99
CA ILE A 135 18.71 -10.23 7.68
C ILE A 135 17.52 -9.46 7.10
N LEU A 136 17.72 -8.17 6.85
CA LEU A 136 16.79 -7.33 6.12
C LEU A 136 17.16 -7.33 4.63
N LEU A 137 16.26 -7.85 3.80
CA LEU A 137 16.40 -7.95 2.34
C LEU A 137 15.64 -6.82 1.67
N ARG A 138 16.29 -6.14 0.72
CA ARG A 138 15.74 -5.04 -0.09
C ARG A 138 15.53 -5.49 -1.53
N TYR A 139 14.38 -5.15 -2.11
CA TYR A 139 14.04 -5.45 -3.50
C TYR A 139 13.52 -4.22 -4.22
N SER A 140 13.86 -4.06 -5.50
CA SER A 140 13.41 -3.00 -6.40
C SER A 140 12.19 -3.42 -7.23
N SER A 141 11.68 -4.64 -7.03
CA SER A 141 10.55 -5.19 -7.79
C SER A 141 9.85 -6.30 -7.02
N HIS A 142 8.51 -6.24 -6.94
CA HIS A 142 7.70 -7.29 -6.32
C HIS A 142 7.90 -8.66 -6.99
N ARG A 143 8.24 -8.70 -8.28
CA ARG A 143 8.47 -9.95 -9.02
C ARG A 143 9.70 -10.73 -8.52
N LYS A 144 10.58 -10.08 -7.75
CA LYS A 144 11.75 -10.69 -7.12
C LYS A 144 11.47 -11.22 -5.71
N VAL A 145 10.36 -10.78 -5.09
CA VAL A 145 9.99 -11.10 -3.71
C VAL A 145 9.31 -12.47 -3.69
N PRO A 146 9.87 -13.49 -3.01
CA PRO A 146 9.18 -14.75 -2.81
C PRO A 146 7.89 -14.55 -2.00
N THR A 147 6.84 -15.30 -2.35
CA THR A 147 5.56 -15.31 -1.62
C THR A 147 5.37 -16.57 -0.77
N LYS A 148 6.24 -17.58 -0.97
CA LYS A 148 6.18 -18.89 -0.33
C LYS A 148 7.59 -19.46 -0.16
N GLY A 149 7.77 -20.26 0.87
CA GLY A 149 8.98 -21.03 1.13
C GLY A 149 9.66 -20.64 2.44
N ASP A 150 10.69 -21.37 2.79
CA ASP A 150 11.42 -21.17 4.04
C ASP A 150 12.48 -20.06 3.91
N VAL A 151 13.19 -19.76 5.00
CA VAL A 151 14.25 -18.74 5.07
C VAL A 151 15.25 -18.85 3.91
N ASP A 152 15.63 -20.07 3.52
CA ASP A 152 16.55 -20.33 2.40
C ASP A 152 16.04 -19.89 1.03
N VAL A 153 14.72 -19.80 0.84
CA VAL A 153 14.12 -19.29 -0.40
C VAL A 153 14.31 -17.78 -0.49
N PHE A 154 14.10 -17.06 0.61
CA PHE A 154 14.37 -15.63 0.69
C PHE A 154 15.86 -15.33 0.54
N LEU A 155 16.75 -16.13 1.14
CA LEU A 155 18.21 -15.98 1.02
C LEU A 155 18.77 -16.27 -0.37
N ARG A 156 18.10 -17.10 -1.16
CA ARG A 156 18.48 -17.37 -2.56
C ARG A 156 17.68 -16.55 -3.55
N SER A 157 16.78 -15.70 -3.07
CA SER A 157 15.98 -14.82 -3.92
C SER A 157 16.84 -13.74 -4.57
N ARG A 158 16.28 -13.06 -5.57
CA ARG A 158 16.96 -12.00 -6.33
C ARG A 158 16.84 -10.65 -5.61
N PHE A 159 17.10 -10.61 -4.30
CA PHE A 159 17.18 -9.33 -3.58
C PHE A 159 18.32 -8.49 -4.13
N ASP A 160 18.18 -7.17 -4.04
CA ASP A 160 19.19 -6.24 -4.54
C ASP A 160 20.26 -5.97 -3.48
N GLU A 161 19.84 -5.90 -2.21
CA GLU A 161 20.74 -5.71 -1.07
C GLU A 161 20.25 -6.48 0.16
N LYS A 162 21.19 -6.78 1.06
CA LYS A 162 20.89 -7.32 2.38
C LYS A 162 21.64 -6.54 3.45
N HIS A 163 21.00 -6.38 4.60
CA HIS A 163 21.58 -5.79 5.80
C HIS A 163 21.45 -6.80 6.95
N ILE A 164 22.57 -7.13 7.58
CA ILE A 164 22.62 -8.10 8.68
C ILE A 164 22.77 -7.32 9.99
N PHE A 165 21.96 -7.65 11.00
CA PHE A 165 22.01 -7.02 12.30
C PHE A 165 21.65 -8.00 13.40
N MET A 166 22.19 -7.79 14.60
CA MET A 166 21.78 -8.48 15.82
C MET A 166 20.77 -7.61 16.55
N ALA A 167 19.65 -8.19 17.00
CA ALA A 167 18.62 -7.47 17.72
C ALA A 167 19.07 -7.20 19.17
N ASP A 168 19.12 -5.92 19.55
CA ASP A 168 19.30 -5.45 20.93
C ASP A 168 17.97 -5.06 21.61
N ASP A 169 16.90 -4.91 20.82
CA ASP A 169 15.53 -4.67 21.25
C ASP A 169 14.55 -5.53 20.40
N THR A 170 13.28 -5.54 20.78
CA THR A 170 12.14 -6.12 20.05
C THR A 170 11.80 -5.40 18.75
N THR A 171 12.41 -4.22 18.53
CA THR A 171 12.29 -3.46 17.30
C THR A 171 13.67 -3.03 16.79
N TYR A 172 13.81 -2.87 15.48
CA TYR A 172 15.05 -2.37 14.87
C TYR A 172 14.74 -1.32 13.82
N VAL A 173 15.47 -0.21 13.84
CA VAL A 173 15.32 0.89 12.89
C VAL A 173 16.54 0.92 11.97
N TYR A 174 16.29 0.74 10.68
CA TYR A 174 17.28 0.82 9.62
C TYR A 174 17.00 2.05 8.74
N GLN A 175 18.03 2.85 8.49
CA GLN A 175 17.96 3.92 7.50
C GLN A 175 18.40 3.35 6.14
N ASP A 176 17.51 3.39 5.14
CA ASP A 176 17.85 2.98 3.78
C ASP A 176 18.97 3.88 3.27
N THR A 177 20.09 3.26 2.92
CA THR A 177 21.25 3.98 2.38
C THR A 177 21.00 4.45 0.95
N LYS A 178 19.98 3.90 0.28
CA LYS A 178 19.55 4.32 -1.05
C LYS A 178 18.33 5.22 -0.95
N LYS A 179 18.35 6.29 -1.73
CA LYS A 179 17.15 7.08 -1.98
C LYS A 179 16.11 6.25 -2.72
N ILE A 180 14.84 6.55 -2.45
CA ILE A 180 13.70 5.93 -3.09
C ILE A 180 13.08 6.98 -4.02
N PRO A 181 13.16 6.80 -5.36
CA PRO A 181 12.51 7.73 -6.27
C PRO A 181 10.99 7.63 -6.12
N SER A 182 10.29 8.76 -6.19
CA SER A 182 8.82 8.81 -6.16
C SER A 182 8.17 8.03 -7.31
N THR A 183 8.92 7.77 -8.38
CA THR A 183 8.51 6.95 -9.54
C THR A 183 8.82 5.46 -9.39
N GLY A 184 9.49 5.06 -8.30
CA GLY A 184 9.96 3.70 -8.09
C GLY A 184 9.12 2.89 -7.12
N CYS A 185 9.53 1.63 -6.93
CA CYS A 185 9.02 0.78 -5.88
C CYS A 185 10.18 0.10 -5.14
N VAL A 186 10.02 -0.06 -3.83
CA VAL A 186 10.95 -0.80 -2.98
C VAL A 186 10.16 -1.71 -2.05
N TYR A 187 10.69 -2.90 -1.80
CA TYR A 187 10.09 -3.90 -0.93
C TYR A 187 11.12 -4.40 0.06
N TYR A 188 10.64 -4.73 1.25
CA TYR A 188 11.46 -5.24 2.34
C TYR A 188 10.91 -6.56 2.89
N ARG A 189 11.83 -7.49 3.20
CA ARG A 189 11.56 -8.70 3.98
C ARG A 189 12.63 -8.84 5.03
N CYS A 190 12.24 -9.04 6.29
CA CYS A 190 13.18 -9.40 7.35
C CYS A 190 13.02 -10.88 7.66
N ILE A 191 14.12 -11.60 7.75
CA ILE A 191 14.17 -13.03 8.08
C ILE A 191 15.18 -13.29 9.21
N PRO A 192 14.99 -14.32 10.03
CA PRO A 192 16.02 -14.77 10.95
C PRO A 192 17.25 -15.29 10.18
N MET A 193 18.44 -15.13 10.74
CA MET A 193 19.66 -15.74 10.22
C MET A 193 19.58 -17.27 10.42
N PRO A 194 19.83 -18.10 9.38
CA PRO A 194 19.88 -19.55 9.55
C PRO A 194 20.99 -19.93 10.53
N GLY A 195 20.66 -20.75 11.53
CA GLY A 195 21.61 -21.23 12.54
C GLY A 195 21.51 -20.57 13.91
N ASP A 196 20.77 -19.46 14.06
CA ASP A 196 20.48 -18.84 15.37
C ASP A 196 19.27 -19.48 16.09
N GLY A 197 18.84 -20.65 15.61
CA GLY A 197 17.88 -21.48 16.30
C GLY A 197 18.51 -22.03 17.58
N ASN A 198 18.37 -21.31 18.69
CA ASN A 198 18.38 -21.95 19.99
C ASN A 198 17.36 -23.07 19.97
N ALA A 199 17.86 -24.29 20.15
CA ALA A 199 17.07 -25.43 20.55
C ALA A 199 16.20 -25.02 21.75
N THR A 200 14.89 -25.12 21.57
CA THR A 200 13.93 -25.28 22.68
C THR A 200 13.04 -26.44 22.34
#